data_AF-A0A2Z6UTX4-F1
#
_entry.id   AF-A0A2Z6UTX4-F1
#
_cell.length_a   1.000
_cell.length_b   1.000
_cell.length_c   1.000
_cell.angle_alpha   90.00
_cell.angle_beta   90.00
_cell.angle_gamma   90.00
#
_symmetry.space_group_name_H-M   'P 1'
#
loop_
_entity.id
_entity.type
_entity.pdbx_description
1 polymer ?
#
loop_
_entity_poly.entity_id
_entity_poly.type
_entity_poly.pdbx_seq_one_letter_code
_entity_poly.pdbx_strand_id
1 'polypeptide(L)'
;MNSSEYEKALTEKLLYEFPPPAFRVIHNQIFIGKYSGGNRQIDVAVFRDGESDPFLVAEAKLHKDTIDIIHVDAFITKIKEVNAKIGIIVVSSKYTESQKNLAKEFDVELRIMTIEEALEAQWLSVARHIFPLDWAFHPQIAAGLYRLQKNESPSNVLEAIENIPFDEWMSLVQYAINKHPLEVGNFLWFVAQDHPDDSWRFNAIQELITSGLIKLFDVNQILQHENDPEILDMLQEYGYS
;
A
#
# COMPACT_ATOMS: atom_id res chain seq x y z
N MET A 1 -4.06 24.27 19.52
CA MET A 1 -3.95 22.83 19.80
C MET A 1 -2.68 22.55 20.62
N ASN A 2 -2.68 21.51 21.46
CA ASN A 2 -1.48 21.00 22.14
C ASN A 2 -0.83 19.83 21.35
N SER A 3 0.41 19.41 21.67
CA SER A 3 1.13 18.37 20.91
C SER A 3 0.32 17.08 20.69
N SER A 4 -0.41 16.63 21.71
CA SER A 4 -1.24 15.42 21.64
C SER A 4 -2.42 15.57 20.67
N GLU A 5 -2.99 16.78 20.56
CA GLU A 5 -4.05 17.06 19.59
C GLU A 5 -3.52 17.07 18.14
N TYR A 6 -2.29 17.54 17.90
CA TYR A 6 -1.65 17.48 16.58
C TYR A 6 -1.39 16.03 16.15
N GLU A 7 -0.79 15.24 17.03
CA GLU A 7 -0.51 13.83 16.76
C GLU A 7 -1.80 13.04 16.48
N LYS A 8 -2.84 13.31 17.26
CA LYS A 8 -4.14 12.67 17.08
C LYS A 8 -4.76 13.04 15.72
N ALA A 9 -4.79 14.32 15.36
CA ALA A 9 -5.34 14.76 14.08
C ALA A 9 -4.58 14.17 12.89
N LEU A 10 -3.26 14.13 12.96
CA LEU A 10 -2.43 13.51 11.92
C LEU A 10 -2.67 11.99 11.84
N THR A 11 -2.79 11.32 12.99
CA THR A 11 -3.11 9.89 13.04
C THR A 11 -4.46 9.60 12.41
N GLU A 12 -5.50 10.38 12.72
CA GLU A 12 -6.85 10.23 12.15
C GLU A 12 -6.83 10.46 10.63
N LYS A 13 -6.10 11.46 10.15
CA LYS A 13 -5.90 11.70 8.71
C LYS A 13 -5.21 10.52 8.03
N LEU A 14 -4.14 9.99 8.61
CA LEU A 14 -3.41 8.86 8.04
C LEU A 14 -4.25 7.57 8.09
N LEU A 15 -5.08 7.38 9.13
CA LEU A 15 -6.02 6.25 9.18
C LEU A 15 -7.11 6.34 8.12
N TYR A 16 -7.57 7.56 7.79
CA TYR A 16 -8.53 7.78 6.71
C TYR A 16 -7.94 7.51 5.33
N GLU A 17 -6.71 7.96 5.08
CA GLU A 17 -6.00 7.76 3.80
C GLU A 17 -5.50 6.32 3.62
N PHE A 18 -5.12 5.66 4.73
CA PHE A 18 -4.57 4.31 4.76
C PHE A 18 -5.39 3.42 5.71
N PRO A 19 -6.64 3.08 5.33
CA PRO A 19 -7.53 2.30 6.17
C PRO A 19 -7.16 0.81 6.18
N PRO A 20 -7.53 0.08 7.26
CA PRO A 20 -7.50 -1.37 7.23
C PRO A 20 -8.51 -1.94 6.22
N PRO A 21 -8.28 -3.18 5.73
CA PRO A 21 -7.19 -4.06 6.14
C PRO A 21 -5.94 -3.91 5.28
N ALA A 22 -5.96 -3.14 4.20
CA ALA A 22 -4.79 -2.98 3.32
C ALA A 22 -3.58 -2.35 4.05
N PHE A 23 -3.86 -1.54 5.08
CA PHE A 23 -2.87 -0.82 5.85
C PHE A 23 -3.08 -0.95 7.36
N ARG A 24 -2.01 -0.71 8.11
CA ARG A 24 -2.03 -0.58 9.57
C ARG A 24 -1.41 0.75 9.96
N VAL A 25 -2.11 1.53 10.78
CA VAL A 25 -1.61 2.78 11.37
C VAL A 25 -1.39 2.55 12.86
N ILE A 26 -0.17 2.80 13.35
CA ILE A 26 0.21 2.62 14.76
C ILE A 26 0.70 3.95 15.32
N HIS A 27 0.18 4.33 16.49
CA HIS A 27 0.59 5.53 17.22
C HIS A 27 1.63 5.19 18.31
N ASN A 28 2.58 6.08 18.53
CA ASN A 28 3.58 6.05 19.59
C ASN A 28 4.37 4.73 19.68
N GLN A 29 4.93 4.29 18.55
CA GLN A 29 5.66 3.03 18.46
C GLN A 29 7.17 3.23 18.67
N ILE A 30 7.79 2.31 19.40
CA ILE A 30 9.25 2.22 19.52
C ILE A 30 9.76 1.14 18.57
N PHE A 31 10.72 1.52 17.73
CA PHE A 31 11.47 0.64 16.84
C PHE A 31 12.91 0.49 17.31
N ILE A 32 13.53 -0.64 16.96
CA ILE A 32 14.98 -0.81 17.07
C ILE A 32 15.60 -0.32 15.77
N GLY A 33 16.46 0.69 15.85
CA GLY A 33 17.11 1.25 14.68
C GLY A 33 18.02 0.23 14.00
N LYS A 34 17.80 0.00 12.70
CA LYS A 34 18.52 -1.00 11.90
C LYS A 34 20.04 -0.86 11.95
N TYR A 35 20.53 0.38 12.00
CA TYR A 35 21.98 0.66 11.97
C TYR A 35 22.56 0.86 13.36
N SER A 36 21.91 1.64 14.23
CA SER A 36 22.46 1.92 15.56
C SER A 36 22.12 0.88 16.62
N GLY A 37 21.09 0.04 16.41
CA GLY A 37 20.51 -0.82 17.45
C GLY A 37 19.79 -0.06 18.56
N GLY A 38 19.73 1.28 18.49
CA GLY A 38 19.10 2.12 19.50
C GLY A 38 17.60 2.25 19.32
N ASN A 39 16.90 2.61 20.41
CA ASN A 39 15.47 2.86 20.36
C ASN A 39 15.13 4.10 19.52
N ARG A 40 14.09 3.99 18.71
CA ARG A 40 13.51 5.04 17.87
C ARG A 40 12.02 5.13 18.12
N GLN A 41 11.62 6.12 18.90
CA GLN A 41 10.22 6.46 19.07
C GLN A 41 9.75 7.28 17.88
N ILE A 42 8.61 6.85 17.32
CA ILE A 42 7.92 7.47 16.18
C ILE A 42 6.47 7.74 16.61
N ASP A 43 5.98 8.95 16.36
CA ASP A 43 4.65 9.38 16.79
C ASP A 43 3.57 8.64 16.01
N VAL A 44 3.72 8.51 14.68
CA VAL A 44 2.82 7.71 13.84
C VAL A 44 3.63 6.91 12.82
N ALA A 45 3.32 5.63 12.68
CA ALA A 45 3.90 4.75 11.68
C ALA A 45 2.80 4.05 10.88
N VAL A 46 2.93 4.06 9.56
CA VAL A 46 1.98 3.42 8.63
C VAL A 46 2.67 2.29 7.89
N PHE A 47 2.00 1.15 7.85
CA PHE A 47 2.48 -0.09 7.28
C PHE A 47 1.54 -0.55 6.19
N ARG A 48 2.11 -1.14 5.13
CA ARG A 48 1.38 -2.07 4.28
C ARG A 48 1.07 -3.32 5.10
N ASP A 49 -0.15 -3.83 5.03
CA ASP A 49 -0.51 -5.01 5.80
C ASP A 49 0.35 -6.23 5.42
N GLY A 50 0.70 -7.04 6.42
CA GLY A 50 1.68 -8.12 6.29
C GLY A 50 3.16 -7.70 6.29
N GLU A 51 3.49 -6.41 6.14
CA GLU A 51 4.88 -5.94 6.19
C GLU A 51 5.35 -5.59 7.62
N SER A 52 6.63 -5.82 7.90
CA SER A 52 7.25 -5.55 9.21
C SER A 52 7.71 -4.12 9.40
N ASP A 53 8.09 -3.46 8.32
CA ASP A 53 8.68 -2.13 8.32
C ASP A 53 7.60 -1.11 7.89
N PRO A 54 7.54 0.08 8.52
CA PRO A 54 6.63 1.12 8.06
C PRO A 54 7.13 1.71 6.74
N PHE A 55 6.23 1.97 5.80
CA PHE A 55 6.59 2.72 4.59
C PHE A 55 6.56 4.23 4.82
N LEU A 56 5.74 4.69 5.77
CA LEU A 56 5.58 6.08 6.15
C LEU A 56 5.72 6.24 7.67
N VAL A 57 6.50 7.24 8.08
CA VAL A 57 6.58 7.68 9.48
C VAL A 57 6.34 9.17 9.60
N ALA A 58 5.72 9.58 10.71
CA ALA A 58 5.43 10.97 10.99
C ALA A 58 5.84 11.35 12.41
N GLU A 59 6.33 12.59 12.54
CA GLU A 59 6.55 13.25 13.82
C GLU A 59 5.82 14.60 13.86
N ALA A 60 5.10 14.85 14.95
CA ALA A 60 4.49 16.13 15.22
C ALA A 60 5.40 16.90 16.18
N LYS A 61 5.98 18.01 15.71
CA LYS A 61 6.84 18.87 16.50
C LYS A 61 6.20 20.23 16.71
N LEU A 62 5.71 20.45 17.93
CA LEU A 62 5.22 21.76 18.36
C LEU A 62 6.39 22.72 18.63
N HIS A 63 7.01 23.26 17.59
CA HIS A 63 8.02 24.32 17.70
C HIS A 63 7.36 25.71 17.63
N LYS A 64 7.55 26.54 18.66
CA LYS A 64 7.08 27.93 18.65
C LYS A 64 7.75 28.76 17.55
N ASP A 65 8.96 28.37 17.15
CA ASP A 65 9.80 29.00 16.14
C ASP A 65 10.09 28.05 14.96
N THR A 66 10.82 28.53 13.95
CA THR A 66 11.28 27.72 12.81
C THR A 66 12.02 26.47 13.30
N ILE A 67 11.71 25.31 12.73
CA ILE A 67 12.43 24.07 13.05
C ILE A 67 13.93 24.21 12.72
N ASP A 68 14.80 23.65 13.55
CA ASP A 68 16.25 23.62 13.29
C ASP A 68 16.59 22.53 12.27
N ILE A 69 17.57 22.78 11.39
CA ILE A 69 18.10 21.79 10.44
C ILE A 69 18.59 20.51 11.16
N ILE A 70 19.11 20.63 12.38
CA ILE A 70 19.57 19.48 13.16
C ILE A 70 18.42 18.51 13.48
N HIS A 71 17.21 19.03 13.72
CA HIS A 71 16.04 18.18 13.94
C HIS A 71 15.59 17.47 12.66
N VAL A 72 15.73 18.15 11.52
CA VAL A 72 15.45 17.57 10.21
C VAL A 72 16.44 16.43 9.91
N ASP A 73 17.74 16.65 10.09
CA ASP A 73 18.78 15.61 9.92
C ASP A 73 18.57 14.41 10.85
N ALA A 74 18.22 14.66 12.10
CA ALA A 74 17.92 13.62 13.06
C ALA A 74 16.71 12.78 12.61
N PHE A 75 15.65 13.41 12.10
CA PHE A 75 14.48 12.69 11.61
C PHE A 75 14.78 11.89 10.34
N ILE A 76 15.55 12.44 9.39
CA ILE A 76 16.01 11.69 8.20
C ILE A 76 16.76 10.41 8.62
N THR A 77 17.60 10.52 9.64
CA THR A 77 18.30 9.36 10.21
C THR A 77 17.31 8.35 10.78
N LYS A 78 16.27 8.79 11.50
CA LYS A 78 15.21 7.90 12.01
C LYS A 78 14.47 7.17 10.88
N ILE A 79 14.07 7.87 9.82
CA ILE A 79 13.38 7.27 8.65
C ILE A 79 14.21 6.11 8.09
N LYS A 80 15.51 6.34 7.87
CA LYS A 80 16.43 5.30 7.35
C LYS A 80 16.60 4.13 8.32
N GLU A 81 16.65 4.41 9.61
CA GLU A 81 16.80 3.37 10.64
C GLU A 81 15.58 2.48 10.81
N VAL A 82 14.38 2.98 10.49
CA VAL A 82 13.14 2.18 10.45
C VAL A 82 12.76 1.74 9.04
N ASN A 83 13.64 1.97 8.06
CA ASN A 83 13.49 1.58 6.66
C ASN A 83 12.24 2.16 5.96
N ALA A 84 11.75 3.32 6.42
CA ALA A 84 10.64 4.01 5.79
C ALA A 84 11.07 4.76 4.52
N LYS A 85 10.11 4.97 3.61
CA LYS A 85 10.30 5.71 2.35
C LYS A 85 9.68 7.11 2.40
N ILE A 86 8.72 7.34 3.28
CA ILE A 86 8.05 8.63 3.45
C ILE A 86 8.25 9.11 4.89
N GLY A 87 8.65 10.37 5.04
CA GLY A 87 8.73 11.06 6.31
C GLY A 87 7.86 12.31 6.33
N ILE A 88 7.08 12.50 7.38
CA ILE A 88 6.33 13.72 7.62
C ILE A 88 6.84 14.37 8.90
N ILE A 89 7.28 15.64 8.82
CA ILE A 89 7.49 16.48 9.99
C ILE A 89 6.42 17.57 9.98
N VAL A 90 5.53 17.52 10.96
CA VAL A 90 4.56 18.59 11.19
C VAL A 90 5.15 19.63 12.13
N VAL A 91 5.18 20.90 11.71
CA VAL A 91 5.67 22.04 12.49
C VAL A 91 4.57 23.07 12.72
N SER A 92 4.61 23.83 13.81
CA SER A 92 3.52 24.76 14.15
C SER A 92 3.51 26.10 13.42
N SER A 93 4.56 26.50 12.68
CA SER A 93 4.54 27.83 12.04
C SER A 93 5.47 28.03 10.83
N LYS A 94 6.74 27.64 10.88
CA LYS A 94 7.74 28.00 9.85
C LYS A 94 8.77 26.91 9.59
N TYR A 95 9.17 26.81 8.32
CA TYR A 95 10.32 26.06 7.83
C TYR A 95 10.95 26.84 6.68
N THR A 96 12.18 26.50 6.29
CA THR A 96 12.94 27.17 5.23
C THR A 96 13.00 26.33 3.95
N GLU A 97 13.23 26.97 2.80
CA GLU A 97 13.39 26.26 1.52
C GLU A 97 14.66 25.39 1.48
N SER A 98 15.71 25.73 2.23
CA SER A 98 16.89 24.87 2.37
C SER A 98 16.55 23.54 3.04
N GLN A 99 15.68 23.55 4.05
CA GLN A 99 15.20 22.33 4.72
C GLN A 99 14.34 21.47 3.78
N LYS A 100 13.53 22.09 2.92
CA LYS A 100 12.80 21.39 1.84
C LYS A 100 13.73 20.80 0.78
N ASN A 101 14.86 21.43 0.47
CA ASN A 101 15.79 20.92 -0.54
C ASN A 101 16.64 19.77 -0.01
N LEU A 102 17.02 19.79 1.28
CA LEU A 102 17.73 18.67 1.92
C LEU A 102 16.94 17.36 1.84
N ALA A 103 15.61 17.42 1.93
CA ALA A 103 14.72 16.28 1.76
C ALA A 103 14.91 15.55 0.41
N LYS A 104 15.26 16.28 -0.65
CA LYS A 104 15.37 15.74 -2.02
C LYS A 104 16.66 14.96 -2.29
N GLU A 105 17.70 15.18 -1.47
CA GLU A 105 19.01 14.53 -1.63
C GLU A 105 19.04 13.10 -1.08
N PHE A 106 17.96 12.66 -0.44
CA PHE A 106 17.85 11.32 0.13
C PHE A 106 16.82 10.49 -0.64
N ASP A 107 17.01 9.17 -0.67
CA ASP A 107 16.05 8.19 -1.22
C ASP A 107 14.78 8.04 -0.35
N VAL A 108 14.35 9.13 0.28
CA VAL A 108 13.17 9.23 1.11
C VAL A 108 12.41 10.50 0.76
N GLU A 109 11.11 10.38 0.68
CA GLU A 109 10.21 11.51 0.48
C GLU A 109 9.96 12.19 1.82
N LEU A 110 10.70 13.25 2.13
CA LEU A 110 10.52 14.03 3.35
C LEU A 110 9.68 15.29 3.10
N ARG A 111 8.61 15.45 3.87
CA ARG A 111 7.71 16.60 3.84
C ARG A 111 7.71 17.33 5.18
N ILE A 112 8.10 18.60 5.16
CA ILE A 112 8.05 19.50 6.32
C ILE A 112 6.94 20.51 6.07
N MET A 113 5.96 20.57 6.97
CA MET A 113 4.71 21.28 6.71
C MET A 113 3.97 21.66 7.99
N THR A 114 3.02 22.58 7.90
CA THR A 114 2.08 22.85 9.00
C THR A 114 1.07 21.72 9.15
N ILE A 115 0.30 21.72 10.24
CA ILE A 115 -0.76 20.72 10.43
C ILE A 115 -1.86 20.88 9.39
N GLU A 116 -2.22 22.11 9.04
CA GLU A 116 -3.22 22.40 8.02
C GLU A 116 -2.78 21.84 6.67
N GLU A 117 -1.54 22.12 6.26
CA GLU A 117 -0.93 21.54 5.06
C GLU A 117 -0.91 20.00 5.10
N ALA A 118 -0.60 19.41 6.25
CA ALA A 118 -0.58 17.95 6.42
C ALA A 118 -1.97 17.30 6.36
N LEU A 119 -3.01 18.00 6.83
CA LEU A 119 -4.38 17.50 6.78
C LEU A 119 -4.99 17.65 5.37
N GLU A 120 -4.58 18.68 4.63
CA GLU A 120 -4.99 18.91 3.25
C GLU A 120 -4.23 18.04 2.23
N ALA A 121 -3.04 17.56 2.60
CA ALA A 121 -2.23 16.70 1.74
C ALA A 121 -2.93 15.37 1.38
N GLN A 122 -2.72 14.94 0.13
CA GLN A 122 -3.21 13.66 -0.41
C GLN A 122 -2.14 12.58 -0.24
N TRP A 123 -1.99 12.07 0.99
CA TRP A 123 -0.92 11.13 1.32
C TRP A 123 -0.97 9.83 0.53
N LEU A 124 -2.16 9.31 0.23
CA LEU A 124 -2.30 8.13 -0.62
C LEU A 124 -1.75 8.38 -2.03
N SER A 125 -1.95 9.58 -2.57
CA SER A 125 -1.36 9.99 -3.86
C SER A 125 0.16 10.03 -3.79
N VAL A 126 0.74 10.61 -2.73
CA VAL A 126 2.21 10.60 -2.52
C VAL A 126 2.74 9.16 -2.48
N ALA A 127 2.10 8.29 -1.69
CA ALA A 127 2.50 6.89 -1.60
C ALA A 127 2.40 6.15 -2.94
N ARG A 128 1.35 6.39 -3.73
CA ARG A 128 1.20 5.80 -5.08
C ARG A 128 2.35 6.17 -6.02
N HIS A 129 2.89 7.40 -5.95
CA HIS A 129 4.03 7.78 -6.78
C HIS A 129 5.31 7.02 -6.39
N ILE A 130 5.45 6.64 -5.12
CA ILE A 130 6.61 5.91 -4.59
C ILE A 130 6.45 4.40 -4.79
N PHE A 131 5.23 3.89 -4.68
CA PHE A 131 4.86 2.49 -4.81
C PHE A 131 3.88 2.27 -5.97
N PRO A 132 4.26 2.61 -7.23
CA PRO A 132 3.33 2.60 -8.35
C PRO A 132 2.84 1.19 -8.73
N LEU A 133 3.59 0.15 -8.34
CA LEU A 133 3.28 -1.25 -8.64
C LEU A 133 2.60 -1.98 -7.47
N ASP A 134 2.59 -1.41 -6.26
CA ASP A 134 1.82 -2.00 -5.16
C ASP A 134 0.36 -1.56 -5.29
N TRP A 135 -0.47 -2.52 -5.65
CA TRP A 135 -1.86 -2.32 -5.97
C TRP A 135 -2.74 -1.85 -4.81
N ALA A 136 -2.26 -1.91 -3.57
CA ALA A 136 -2.96 -1.32 -2.43
C ALA A 136 -2.98 0.22 -2.50
N PHE A 137 -2.06 0.80 -3.26
CA PHE A 137 -2.03 2.24 -3.56
C PHE A 137 -2.69 2.58 -4.91
N HIS A 138 -3.12 1.57 -5.68
CA HIS A 138 -3.85 1.78 -6.92
C HIS A 138 -5.35 1.95 -6.64
N PRO A 139 -5.99 3.09 -7.00
CA PRO A 139 -7.34 3.42 -6.54
C PRO A 139 -8.40 2.38 -6.93
N GLN A 140 -8.38 1.89 -8.17
CA GLN A 140 -9.35 0.91 -8.66
C GLN A 140 -9.14 -0.48 -8.05
N ILE A 141 -7.92 -1.03 -8.09
CA ILE A 141 -7.61 -2.31 -7.44
C ILE A 141 -7.86 -2.27 -5.93
N ALA A 142 -7.41 -1.22 -5.22
CA ALA A 142 -7.65 -1.09 -3.79
C ALA A 142 -9.16 -1.08 -3.45
N ALA A 143 -9.97 -0.38 -4.26
CA ALA A 143 -11.42 -0.41 -4.13
C ALA A 143 -12.00 -1.81 -4.41
N GLY A 144 -11.53 -2.50 -5.46
CA GLY A 144 -11.91 -3.88 -5.76
C GLY A 144 -11.57 -4.85 -4.64
N LEU A 145 -10.34 -4.82 -4.12
CA LEU A 145 -9.89 -5.64 -2.99
C LEU A 145 -10.72 -5.39 -1.73
N TYR A 146 -11.02 -4.11 -1.43
CA TYR A 146 -11.87 -3.77 -0.30
C TYR A 146 -13.29 -4.35 -0.45
N ARG A 147 -13.91 -4.20 -1.63
CA ARG A 147 -15.25 -4.76 -1.93
C ARG A 147 -15.23 -6.29 -1.84
N LEU A 148 -14.18 -6.94 -2.35
CA LEU A 148 -14.00 -8.38 -2.29
C LEU A 148 -13.89 -8.88 -0.85
N GLN A 149 -13.07 -8.23 -0.02
CA GLN A 149 -12.92 -8.56 1.41
C GLN A 149 -14.21 -8.35 2.22
N LYS A 150 -15.08 -7.43 1.79
CA LYS A 150 -16.40 -7.23 2.38
C LYS A 150 -17.45 -8.25 1.89
N ASN A 151 -17.05 -9.19 1.03
CA ASN A 151 -17.95 -10.15 0.37
C ASN A 151 -19.11 -9.43 -0.33
N GLU A 152 -18.84 -8.30 -0.96
CA GLU A 152 -19.83 -7.67 -1.85
C GLU A 152 -20.09 -8.56 -3.08
N SER A 153 -21.15 -8.27 -3.84
CA SER A 153 -21.45 -9.03 -5.04
C SER A 153 -20.33 -8.92 -6.08
N PRO A 154 -20.09 -9.97 -6.91
CA PRO A 154 -19.06 -9.92 -7.95
C PRO A 154 -19.16 -8.70 -8.87
N SER A 155 -20.39 -8.29 -9.22
CA SER A 155 -20.64 -7.09 -10.01
C SER A 155 -20.03 -5.82 -9.42
N ASN A 156 -20.08 -5.65 -8.09
CA ASN A 156 -19.52 -4.49 -7.41
C ASN A 156 -17.98 -4.54 -7.44
N VAL A 157 -17.39 -5.72 -7.26
CA VAL A 157 -15.93 -5.86 -7.33
C VAL A 157 -15.44 -5.56 -8.75
N LEU A 158 -16.12 -6.09 -9.77
CA LEU A 158 -15.78 -5.89 -11.19
C LEU A 158 -15.91 -4.43 -11.62
N GLU A 159 -16.97 -3.73 -11.20
CA GLU A 159 -17.13 -2.29 -11.47
C GLU A 159 -15.94 -1.48 -10.93
N ALA A 160 -15.41 -1.84 -9.77
CA ALA A 160 -14.27 -1.11 -9.18
C ALA A 160 -12.97 -1.26 -9.97
N ILE A 161 -12.79 -2.39 -10.66
CA ILE A 161 -11.60 -2.69 -11.46
C ILE A 161 -11.82 -2.47 -12.96
N GLU A 162 -13.00 -2.02 -13.35
CA GLU A 162 -13.32 -1.69 -14.74
C GLU A 162 -12.37 -0.61 -15.27
N ASN A 163 -12.01 -0.69 -16.55
CA ASN A 163 -11.14 0.26 -17.26
C ASN A 163 -9.68 0.30 -16.79
N ILE A 164 -9.21 -0.68 -16.02
CA ILE A 164 -7.76 -0.85 -15.82
C ILE A 164 -7.16 -1.44 -17.11
N PRO A 165 -6.18 -0.77 -17.75
CA PRO A 165 -5.49 -1.33 -18.90
C PRO A 165 -4.85 -2.68 -18.58
N PHE A 166 -4.93 -3.64 -19.50
CA PHE A 166 -4.43 -4.99 -19.26
C PHE A 166 -2.94 -5.03 -18.87
N ASP A 167 -2.08 -4.26 -19.56
CA ASP A 167 -0.64 -4.19 -19.24
C ASP A 167 -0.38 -3.61 -17.84
N GLU A 168 -1.21 -2.67 -17.39
CA GLU A 168 -1.15 -2.10 -16.04
C GLU A 168 -1.57 -3.16 -15.02
N TRP A 169 -2.70 -3.83 -15.25
CA TRP A 169 -3.16 -4.94 -14.40
C TRP A 169 -2.11 -6.03 -14.26
N MET A 170 -1.49 -6.47 -15.37
CA MET A 170 -0.47 -7.50 -15.35
C MET A 170 0.76 -7.07 -14.53
N SER A 171 1.20 -5.82 -14.68
CA SER A 171 2.32 -5.27 -13.91
C SER A 171 2.04 -5.27 -12.40
N LEU A 172 0.81 -4.94 -12.00
CA LEU A 172 0.36 -4.97 -10.61
C LEU A 172 0.31 -6.41 -10.07
N VAL A 173 -0.25 -7.35 -10.84
CA VAL A 173 -0.33 -8.77 -10.48
C VAL A 173 1.06 -9.36 -10.27
N GLN A 174 2.00 -9.12 -11.20
CA GLN A 174 3.37 -9.63 -11.10
C GLN A 174 4.11 -9.11 -9.87
N TYR A 175 3.90 -7.83 -9.52
CA TYR A 175 4.42 -7.30 -8.27
C TYR A 175 3.80 -8.00 -7.06
N ALA A 176 2.46 -8.14 -7.04
CA ALA A 176 1.73 -8.73 -5.93
C ALA A 176 2.03 -10.23 -5.71
N ILE A 177 2.28 -11.02 -6.76
CA ILE A 177 2.71 -12.43 -6.64
C ILE A 177 3.98 -12.55 -5.79
N ASN A 178 4.93 -11.64 -5.97
CA ASN A 178 6.20 -11.66 -5.27
C ASN A 178 6.14 -11.09 -3.84
N LYS A 179 5.15 -10.22 -3.56
CA LYS A 179 5.09 -9.46 -2.30
C LYS A 179 3.94 -9.87 -1.39
N HIS A 180 2.78 -10.18 -1.96
CA HIS A 180 1.52 -10.47 -1.26
C HIS A 180 0.81 -11.71 -1.85
N PRO A 181 1.46 -12.89 -1.89
CA PRO A 181 0.98 -14.07 -2.63
C PRO A 181 -0.41 -14.56 -2.24
N LEU A 182 -0.79 -14.46 -0.96
CA LEU A 182 -2.12 -14.87 -0.50
C LEU A 182 -3.22 -13.90 -0.95
N GLU A 183 -2.95 -12.59 -0.88
CA GLU A 183 -3.91 -11.56 -1.31
C GLU A 183 -4.14 -11.65 -2.81
N VAL A 184 -3.06 -11.80 -3.59
CA VAL A 184 -3.16 -11.93 -5.05
C VAL A 184 -3.76 -13.24 -5.50
N GLY A 185 -3.45 -14.34 -4.83
CA GLY A 185 -4.11 -15.61 -5.12
C GLY A 185 -5.63 -15.49 -5.01
N ASN A 186 -6.14 -14.91 -3.92
CA ASN A 186 -7.58 -14.74 -3.72
C ASN A 186 -8.22 -13.83 -4.76
N PHE A 187 -7.55 -12.74 -5.14
CA PHE A 187 -8.06 -11.82 -6.15
C PHE A 187 -8.04 -12.43 -7.56
N LEU A 188 -6.95 -13.11 -7.95
CA LEU A 188 -6.89 -13.82 -9.23
C LEU A 188 -7.92 -14.94 -9.29
N TRP A 189 -8.15 -15.64 -8.18
CA TRP A 189 -9.20 -16.66 -8.10
C TRP A 189 -10.59 -16.06 -8.32
N PHE A 190 -10.87 -14.91 -7.72
CA PHE A 190 -12.10 -14.15 -8.00
C PHE A 190 -12.21 -13.79 -9.49
N VAL A 191 -11.16 -13.22 -10.09
CA VAL A 191 -11.16 -12.87 -11.52
C VAL A 191 -11.41 -14.11 -12.38
N ALA A 192 -10.75 -15.23 -12.08
CA ALA A 192 -10.91 -16.49 -12.79
C ALA A 192 -12.32 -17.09 -12.72
N GLN A 193 -13.11 -16.76 -11.70
CA GLN A 193 -14.49 -17.24 -11.56
C GLN A 193 -15.53 -16.29 -12.16
N ASP A 194 -15.35 -14.98 -11.94
CA ASP A 194 -16.44 -14.02 -12.10
C ASP A 194 -16.22 -13.01 -13.24
N HIS A 195 -15.00 -12.88 -13.78
CA HIS A 195 -14.74 -11.85 -14.78
C HIS A 195 -15.40 -12.18 -16.13
N PRO A 196 -16.14 -11.24 -16.75
CA PRO A 196 -16.90 -11.52 -17.97
C PRO A 196 -16.03 -11.68 -19.22
N ASP A 197 -14.81 -11.13 -19.21
CA ASP A 197 -13.83 -11.28 -20.30
C ASP A 197 -13.00 -12.56 -20.13
N ASP A 198 -13.10 -13.46 -21.10
CA ASP A 198 -12.40 -14.75 -21.15
C ASP A 198 -10.88 -14.57 -21.11
N SER A 199 -10.35 -13.50 -21.71
CA SER A 199 -8.91 -13.20 -21.72
C SER A 199 -8.42 -12.90 -20.30
N TRP A 200 -9.19 -12.16 -19.50
CA TRP A 200 -8.84 -11.89 -18.11
C TRP A 200 -8.89 -13.16 -17.26
N ARG A 201 -9.91 -14.01 -17.45
CA ARG A 201 -10.01 -15.30 -16.74
C ARG A 201 -8.84 -16.21 -17.09
N PHE A 202 -8.53 -16.35 -18.39
CA PHE A 202 -7.40 -17.13 -18.89
C PHE A 202 -6.09 -16.67 -18.23
N ASN A 203 -5.78 -15.38 -18.27
CA ASN A 203 -4.55 -14.87 -17.70
C ASN A 203 -4.52 -15.02 -16.18
N ALA A 204 -5.64 -14.84 -15.48
CA ALA A 204 -5.69 -15.06 -14.03
C ALA A 204 -5.40 -16.53 -13.66
N ILE A 205 -5.97 -17.48 -14.40
CA ILE A 205 -5.71 -18.91 -14.22
C ILE A 205 -4.24 -19.24 -14.55
N GLN A 206 -3.71 -18.70 -15.65
CA GLN A 206 -2.32 -18.90 -16.04
C GLN A 206 -1.36 -18.40 -14.95
N GLU A 207 -1.60 -17.22 -14.38
CA GLU A 207 -0.80 -16.68 -13.28
C GLU A 207 -0.92 -17.54 -12.00
N LEU A 208 -2.12 -18.01 -11.66
CA LEU A 208 -2.32 -18.94 -10.55
C LEU A 208 -1.55 -20.25 -10.74
N ILE A 209 -1.53 -20.80 -11.95
CA ILE A 209 -0.80 -22.04 -12.28
C ILE A 209 0.71 -21.81 -12.18
N THR A 210 1.22 -20.79 -12.87
CA THR A 210 2.67 -20.55 -13.01
C THR A 210 3.31 -20.12 -11.69
N SER A 211 2.60 -19.35 -10.86
CA SER A 211 3.02 -19.03 -9.49
C SER A 211 2.84 -20.18 -8.49
N GLY A 212 2.10 -21.24 -8.88
CA GLY A 212 1.75 -22.36 -8.00
C GLY A 212 0.66 -22.06 -6.98
N LEU A 213 0.07 -20.86 -7.00
CA LEU A 213 -1.01 -20.43 -6.11
C LEU A 213 -2.33 -21.15 -6.38
N ILE A 214 -2.52 -21.73 -7.58
CA ILE A 214 -3.72 -22.51 -7.92
C ILE A 214 -4.00 -23.66 -6.93
N LYS A 215 -2.95 -24.17 -6.27
CA LYS A 215 -3.05 -25.23 -5.24
C LYS A 215 -3.82 -24.82 -3.99
N LEU A 216 -4.06 -23.52 -3.80
CA LEU A 216 -4.84 -22.99 -2.69
C LEU A 216 -6.35 -23.09 -2.93
N PHE A 217 -6.76 -23.44 -4.16
CA PHE A 217 -8.15 -23.35 -4.60
C PHE A 217 -8.68 -24.69 -5.12
N ASP A 218 -10.01 -24.81 -5.13
CA ASP A 218 -10.71 -25.96 -5.70
C ASP A 218 -11.03 -25.71 -7.17
N VAL A 219 -10.15 -26.19 -8.05
CA VAL A 219 -10.24 -26.02 -9.52
C VAL A 219 -11.56 -26.55 -10.09
N ASN A 220 -12.23 -27.49 -9.41
CA ASN A 220 -13.54 -27.99 -9.84
C ASN A 220 -14.61 -26.88 -9.91
N GLN A 221 -14.47 -25.81 -9.13
CA GLN A 221 -15.41 -24.68 -9.17
C GLN A 221 -15.39 -23.97 -10.53
N ILE A 222 -14.21 -23.88 -11.16
CA ILE A 222 -14.06 -23.33 -12.52
C ILE A 222 -14.55 -24.36 -13.54
N LEU A 223 -14.06 -25.60 -13.47
CA LEU A 223 -14.38 -26.67 -14.43
C LEU A 223 -15.90 -26.93 -14.59
N GLN A 224 -16.69 -26.70 -13.54
CA GLN A 224 -18.15 -26.91 -13.57
C GLN A 224 -18.92 -25.85 -14.38
N HIS A 225 -18.34 -24.66 -14.59
CA HIS A 225 -19.03 -23.51 -15.15
C HIS A 225 -18.33 -22.89 -16.36
N GLU A 226 -17.04 -23.18 -16.55
CA GLU A 226 -16.26 -22.67 -17.67
C GLU A 226 -16.64 -23.35 -18.99
N ASN A 227 -16.77 -22.55 -20.04
CA ASN A 227 -17.12 -23.02 -21.39
C ASN A 227 -16.10 -22.58 -22.43
N ASP A 228 -15.13 -21.73 -22.07
CA ASP A 228 -14.06 -21.34 -22.97
C ASP A 228 -13.10 -22.51 -23.23
N PRO A 229 -12.90 -22.93 -24.49
CA PRO A 229 -12.07 -24.08 -24.81
C PRO A 229 -10.59 -23.85 -24.50
N GLU A 230 -10.08 -22.62 -24.63
CA GLU A 230 -8.66 -22.34 -24.37
C GLU A 230 -8.32 -22.46 -22.87
N ILE A 231 -9.23 -22.00 -22.00
CA ILE A 231 -9.11 -22.18 -20.55
C ILE A 231 -9.18 -23.66 -20.17
N LEU A 232 -10.12 -24.42 -20.74
CA LEU A 232 -10.27 -25.85 -20.45
C LEU A 232 -9.05 -26.65 -20.92
N ASP A 233 -8.56 -26.39 -22.13
CA ASP A 233 -7.35 -27.02 -22.67
C ASP A 233 -6.14 -26.71 -21.78
N MET A 234 -5.96 -25.45 -21.36
CA MET A 234 -4.89 -25.07 -20.43
C MET A 234 -5.00 -25.83 -19.11
N LEU A 235 -6.18 -25.88 -18.49
CA LEU A 235 -6.36 -26.63 -17.24
C LEU A 235 -6.00 -28.11 -17.41
N GLN A 236 -6.42 -28.72 -18.51
CA GLN A 236 -6.10 -30.12 -18.82
C GLN A 236 -4.60 -30.34 -19.04
N GLU A 237 -3.90 -29.45 -19.75
CA GLU A 237 -2.45 -29.51 -19.96
C GLU A 237 -1.67 -29.52 -18.63
N TYR A 238 -2.17 -28.78 -17.64
CA TYR A 238 -1.58 -28.74 -16.29
C TYR A 238 -2.14 -29.82 -15.34
N GLY A 239 -2.95 -30.75 -15.85
CA GLY A 239 -3.44 -31.92 -15.11
C GLY A 239 -4.69 -31.68 -14.26
N TYR A 240 -5.46 -30.65 -14.56
CA TYR A 240 -6.76 -30.38 -13.95
C TYR A 240 -7.88 -30.80 -14.93
N SER A 241 -8.70 -31.77 -14.55
CA SER A 241 -9.78 -32.32 -15.38
C SER A 241 -10.89 -32.94 -14.54
#